data_AF-A0A9Y4NKV4-F1
#
_entry.id   AF-A0A9Y4NKV4-F1
#
_cell.length_a   1.000
_cell.length_b   1.000
_cell.length_c   1.000
_cell.angle_alpha   90.00
_cell.angle_beta   90.00
_cell.angle_gamma   90.00
#
_symmetry.space_group_name_H-M   'P 1'
#
loop_
_entity.id
_entity.type
_entity.pdbx_description
1 polymer ?
#
loop_
_entity_poly.entity_id
_entity_poly.type
_entity_poly.pdbx_seq_one_letter_code
_entity_poly.pdbx_strand_id
1 'polypeptide(L)'
;PVEVCVPYHRTKRRDVVVRTFDGQLWSTLPTDLRRGSESHSSHPGGRPARLACCSVSHFSWFMVVSRPVKNSCCVTPAGALLVSSADPGVKLHFPPDSTVQTRTVTLQVLQVSVSEVQSLCGDPQARVSPLLCLSQTPSINFLQPVKVQVPLPSGVTGHTVDMSCLHLLHGDPSAQTWTDITSQVSLYVTHLYAIFYISHFSWYWLWYTTRRCVSGVVRKVYQRLKQFKVQFLVLQRKTDPSQVLLQCLPANKIEGRVQSLSEQYDGPQPSDLCDLLEGEQFFAGFERGLDISTDRPDCVEGRLCFVFYSSLKNLKEVYVCPAQGQKGPVRGQVSFYRGEIPSELPEEVARKRKGLDNQWLATLPLRLPALNSENSFVMEELQYPPLNLGDPESGYLTEANLLSISLQIGQDWRVIGINLGLSYQELDRIQYKNRDNLGALVLDMLFHWAWTQGDAGPGAVSRLAAAMIESGRRDLAEEIEDIVNIGRRKYLESLRRVGLEAESSSLGETQQ
;
A
#
# COMPACT_ATOMS: atom_id res chain seq x y z
N PRO A 1 9.92 -11.85 -26.57
CA PRO A 1 9.20 -10.78 -25.84
C PRO A 1 7.94 -11.37 -25.23
N VAL A 2 7.66 -11.07 -23.96
CA VAL A 2 6.46 -11.54 -23.25
C VAL A 2 5.53 -10.33 -23.03
N GLU A 3 4.23 -10.53 -23.15
CA GLU A 3 3.25 -9.48 -22.84
C GLU A 3 2.85 -9.57 -21.36
N VAL A 4 2.97 -8.46 -20.64
CA VAL A 4 2.52 -8.31 -19.25
C VAL A 4 1.27 -7.45 -19.26
N CYS A 5 0.15 -8.01 -18.80
CA CYS A 5 -1.14 -7.33 -18.70
C CYS A 5 -1.59 -7.25 -17.24
N VAL A 6 -1.77 -6.03 -16.73
CA VAL A 6 -2.14 -5.80 -15.33
C VAL A 6 -3.54 -5.15 -15.28
N PRO A 7 -4.47 -5.68 -14.46
CA PRO A 7 -5.80 -5.12 -14.33
C PRO A 7 -5.78 -3.78 -13.61
N TYR A 8 -6.67 -2.86 -14.02
CA TYR A 8 -6.77 -1.54 -13.40
C TYR A 8 -8.21 -1.02 -13.34
N HIS A 9 -8.42 -0.08 -12.42
CA HIS A 9 -9.68 0.63 -12.27
C HIS A 9 -9.65 1.92 -13.09
N ARG A 10 -10.64 2.12 -13.97
CA ARG A 10 -10.71 3.35 -14.78
C ARG A 10 -11.20 4.51 -13.94
N THR A 11 -10.36 5.52 -13.82
CA THR A 11 -10.72 6.87 -13.43
C THR A 11 -11.04 7.69 -14.69
N LYS A 12 -12.10 8.51 -14.66
CA LYS A 12 -12.45 9.37 -15.80
C LYS A 12 -11.32 10.39 -16.03
N ARG A 13 -11.02 10.71 -17.30
CA ARG A 13 -10.07 11.78 -17.70
C ARG A 13 -8.65 11.64 -17.13
N ARG A 14 -8.18 10.40 -16.97
CA ARG A 14 -6.78 10.08 -16.63
C ARG A 14 -6.20 9.11 -17.63
N ASP A 15 -4.91 9.25 -17.88
CA ASP A 15 -4.12 8.27 -18.60
C ASP A 15 -3.69 7.15 -17.66
N VAL A 16 -3.49 5.97 -18.23
CA VAL A 16 -3.02 4.80 -17.51
C VAL A 16 -1.76 4.29 -18.20
N VAL A 17 -0.71 4.10 -17.43
CA VAL A 17 0.59 3.65 -17.92
C VAL A 17 1.14 2.53 -17.06
N VAL A 18 1.86 1.60 -17.68
CA VAL A 18 2.68 0.61 -16.97
C VAL A 18 4.06 1.20 -16.74
N ARG A 19 4.55 1.09 -15.52
CA ARG A 19 5.94 1.39 -15.14
C ARG A 19 6.66 0.10 -14.80
N THR A 20 7.96 0.07 -15.08
CA THR A 20 8.86 -1.03 -14.73
C THR A 20 10.00 -0.52 -13.88
N PHE A 21 10.53 -1.38 -13.01
CA PHE A 21 11.64 -1.07 -12.10
C PHE A 21 12.91 -1.82 -12.50
N ASP A 22 13.96 -1.09 -12.83
CA ASP A 22 15.23 -1.70 -13.25
C ASP A 22 16.15 -2.12 -12.09
N GLY A 23 15.69 -1.96 -10.84
CA GLY A 23 16.50 -2.17 -9.63
C GLY A 23 16.93 -0.86 -8.95
N GLN A 24 16.86 0.27 -9.66
CA GLN A 24 17.18 1.60 -9.12
C GLN A 24 16.09 2.63 -9.37
N LEU A 25 15.53 2.65 -10.59
CA LEU A 25 14.60 3.68 -11.05
C LEU A 25 13.37 3.06 -11.72
N TRP A 26 12.27 3.81 -11.62
CA TRP A 26 11.04 3.48 -12.33
C TRP A 26 10.98 4.18 -13.68
N SER A 27 10.82 3.43 -14.77
CA SER A 27 10.62 3.98 -16.12
C SER A 27 9.20 3.72 -16.63
N THR A 28 8.74 4.45 -17.65
CA THR A 28 7.41 4.24 -18.25
C THR A 28 7.52 3.38 -19.50
N LEU A 29 6.71 2.33 -19.60
CA LEU A 29 6.66 1.46 -20.77
C LEU A 29 5.57 1.92 -21.77
N PRO A 30 5.76 1.68 -23.07
CA PRO A 30 4.67 1.73 -24.04
C PRO A 30 3.51 0.85 -23.54
N THR A 31 2.33 1.47 -23.38
CA THR A 31 1.20 0.85 -22.71
C THR A 31 0.00 0.79 -23.64
N ASP A 32 -0.49 -0.42 -23.89
CA ASP A 32 -1.70 -0.67 -24.65
C ASP A 32 -2.86 -0.96 -23.70
N LEU A 33 -3.91 -0.15 -23.79
CA LEU A 33 -5.11 -0.30 -22.97
C LEU A 33 -6.14 -1.16 -23.71
N ARG A 34 -6.53 -2.30 -23.13
CA ARG A 34 -7.54 -3.20 -23.70
C ARG A 34 -8.48 -3.75 -22.64
N ARG A 35 -9.52 -4.46 -23.06
CA ARG A 35 -10.36 -5.25 -22.15
C ARG A 35 -9.87 -6.69 -22.15
N GLY A 36 -9.93 -7.33 -20.99
CA GLY A 36 -9.74 -8.76 -20.86
C GLY A 36 -10.90 -9.55 -21.49
N SER A 37 -10.77 -10.87 -21.47
CA SER A 37 -11.82 -11.80 -21.91
C SER A 37 -13.08 -11.68 -21.06
N GLU A 38 -14.23 -12.02 -21.65
CA GLU A 38 -15.51 -12.14 -20.92
C GLU A 38 -15.45 -13.20 -19.81
N SER A 39 -14.57 -14.20 -19.94
CA SER A 39 -14.29 -15.20 -18.91
C SER A 39 -13.46 -14.69 -17.71
N HIS A 40 -12.87 -13.49 -17.81
CA HIS A 40 -11.98 -12.90 -16.81
C HIS A 40 -12.54 -11.58 -16.25
N SER A 41 -13.79 -11.62 -15.80
CA SER A 41 -14.38 -10.55 -15.01
C SER A 41 -13.89 -10.63 -13.56
N SER A 42 -13.72 -9.49 -12.90
CA SER A 42 -13.36 -9.45 -11.48
C SER A 42 -14.47 -9.92 -10.54
N HIS A 43 -15.69 -10.14 -11.06
CA HIS A 43 -16.87 -10.63 -10.35
C HIS A 43 -17.70 -11.51 -11.30
N PRO A 44 -18.37 -12.59 -10.83
CA PRO A 44 -19.26 -13.41 -11.66
C PRO A 44 -20.36 -12.56 -12.31
N GLY A 45 -20.53 -12.67 -13.64
CA GLY A 45 -21.49 -11.84 -14.41
C GLY A 45 -21.10 -10.36 -14.58
N GLY A 46 -19.91 -9.97 -14.11
CA GLY A 46 -19.39 -8.61 -14.20
C GLY A 46 -18.80 -8.25 -15.57
N ARG A 47 -18.53 -6.96 -15.79
CA ARG A 47 -17.84 -6.50 -17.01
C ARG A 47 -16.41 -7.04 -17.05
N PRO A 48 -15.86 -7.35 -18.25
CA PRO A 48 -14.47 -7.76 -18.40
C PRO A 48 -13.52 -6.74 -17.79
N ALA A 49 -12.48 -7.24 -17.09
CA ALA A 49 -11.46 -6.40 -16.48
C ALA A 49 -10.80 -5.51 -17.53
N ARG A 50 -10.42 -4.28 -17.15
CA ARG A 50 -9.59 -3.43 -18.01
C ARG A 50 -8.14 -3.75 -17.74
N LEU A 51 -7.37 -3.94 -18.80
CA LEU A 51 -5.97 -4.35 -18.75
C LEU A 51 -5.09 -3.26 -19.34
N ALA A 52 -4.00 -2.94 -18.64
CA ALA A 52 -2.89 -2.19 -19.17
C ALA A 52 -1.79 -3.20 -19.52
N CYS A 53 -1.52 -3.33 -20.82
CA CYS A 53 -0.61 -4.33 -21.36
C CYS A 53 0.66 -3.66 -21.90
N CYS A 54 1.80 -4.35 -21.77
CA CYS A 54 3.07 -3.91 -22.35
C CYS A 54 3.90 -5.13 -22.77
N SER A 55 4.70 -4.98 -23.82
CA SER A 55 5.66 -6.01 -24.24
C SER A 55 6.99 -5.78 -23.54
N VAL A 56 7.51 -6.82 -22.90
CA VAL A 56 8.76 -6.77 -22.12
C VAL A 56 9.74 -7.85 -22.58
N SER A 57 11.03 -7.57 -22.40
CA SER A 57 12.13 -8.49 -22.71
C SER A 57 12.70 -9.21 -21.49
N HIS A 58 12.31 -8.79 -20.28
CA HIS A 58 12.78 -9.32 -19.01
C HIS A 58 11.68 -9.20 -17.94
N PHE A 59 11.77 -10.02 -16.90
CA PHE A 59 10.89 -9.93 -15.74
C PHE A 59 11.42 -8.89 -14.74
N SER A 60 10.51 -8.08 -14.22
CA SER A 60 10.77 -6.97 -13.31
C SER A 60 9.52 -6.71 -12.47
N TRP A 61 9.60 -5.77 -11.53
CA TRP A 61 8.41 -5.22 -10.88
C TRP A 61 7.66 -4.30 -11.83
N PHE A 62 6.36 -4.55 -11.98
CA PHE A 62 5.47 -3.75 -12.82
C PHE A 62 4.40 -3.08 -11.98
N MET A 63 4.14 -1.81 -12.27
CA MET A 63 3.11 -1.03 -11.60
C MET A 63 2.24 -0.30 -12.62
N VAL A 64 0.93 -0.40 -12.47
CA VAL A 64 -0.01 0.41 -13.26
C VAL A 64 -0.31 1.70 -12.52
N VAL A 65 -0.01 2.83 -13.15
CA VAL A 65 -0.20 4.16 -12.59
C VAL A 65 -1.26 4.90 -13.36
N SER A 66 -2.25 5.45 -12.64
CA SER A 66 -3.24 6.38 -13.20
C SER A 66 -2.79 7.82 -12.96
N ARG A 67 -2.53 8.56 -14.04
CA ARG A 67 -1.98 9.92 -14.01
C ARG A 67 -2.84 10.91 -14.82
N PRO A 68 -2.72 12.23 -14.60
CA PRO A 68 -3.31 13.21 -15.50
C PRO A 68 -2.87 12.97 -16.94
N VAL A 69 -3.80 13.16 -17.88
CA VAL A 69 -3.52 12.98 -19.31
C VAL A 69 -2.34 13.83 -19.72
N LYS A 70 -1.38 13.24 -20.44
CA LYS A 70 -0.16 13.94 -20.89
C LYS A 70 -0.16 14.01 -22.41
N ASN A 71 -0.31 15.22 -22.94
CA ASN A 71 -0.13 15.50 -24.35
C ASN A 71 1.29 16.02 -24.60
N SER A 72 1.89 15.66 -25.73
CA SER A 72 3.21 16.16 -26.11
C SER A 72 3.30 16.38 -27.62
N CYS A 73 4.07 17.38 -28.03
CA CYS A 73 4.42 17.59 -29.44
C CYS A 73 5.89 17.99 -29.59
N CYS A 74 6.42 17.75 -30.79
CA CYS A 74 7.69 18.33 -31.23
C CYS A 74 7.40 19.69 -31.87
N VAL A 75 8.05 20.74 -31.38
CA VAL A 75 7.96 22.10 -31.91
C VAL A 75 9.21 22.37 -32.74
N THR A 76 9.03 22.62 -34.03
CA THR A 76 10.09 22.95 -34.98
C THR A 76 10.05 24.45 -35.31
N PRO A 77 11.03 25.01 -36.07
CA PRO A 77 10.95 26.39 -36.53
C PRO A 77 9.68 26.73 -37.32
N ALA A 78 8.99 25.76 -37.92
CA ALA A 78 7.71 26.00 -38.59
C ALA A 78 6.55 26.35 -37.64
N GLY A 79 6.76 26.24 -36.32
CA GLY A 79 5.71 26.35 -35.31
C GLY A 79 4.99 25.03 -35.08
N ALA A 80 3.97 25.06 -34.24
CA ALA A 80 3.16 23.89 -33.88
C ALA A 80 1.84 24.30 -33.21
N LEU A 81 0.88 23.38 -33.19
CA LEU A 81 -0.33 23.48 -32.36
C LEU A 81 -0.43 22.24 -31.49
N LEU A 82 -0.46 22.43 -30.17
CA LEU A 82 -0.74 21.38 -29.21
C LEU A 82 -2.15 21.56 -28.67
N VAL A 83 -3.01 20.55 -28.86
CA VAL A 83 -4.38 20.53 -28.34
C VAL A 83 -4.46 19.46 -27.25
N SER A 84 -5.04 19.79 -26.10
CA SER A 84 -5.26 18.81 -25.04
C SER A 84 -6.34 17.81 -25.43
N SER A 85 -6.07 16.52 -25.23
CA SER A 85 -7.09 15.47 -25.41
C SER A 85 -8.02 15.33 -24.19
N ALA A 86 -7.63 15.87 -23.03
CA ALA A 86 -8.48 15.89 -21.84
C ALA A 86 -9.54 17.00 -21.88
N ASP A 87 -9.20 18.12 -22.52
CA ASP A 87 -10.07 19.28 -22.71
C ASP A 87 -9.70 20.02 -24.00
N PRO A 88 -10.45 19.82 -25.11
CA PRO A 88 -10.14 20.45 -26.41
C PRO A 88 -10.18 21.99 -26.40
N GLY A 89 -10.73 22.62 -25.35
CA GLY A 89 -10.69 24.06 -25.15
C GLY A 89 -9.30 24.58 -24.77
N VAL A 90 -8.41 23.70 -24.30
CA VAL A 90 -7.02 24.03 -23.93
C VAL A 90 -6.09 23.81 -25.11
N LYS A 91 -5.41 24.89 -25.54
CA LYS A 91 -4.51 24.87 -26.71
C LYS A 91 -3.25 25.68 -26.46
N LEU A 92 -2.13 25.21 -26.99
CA LEU A 92 -0.87 25.97 -27.09
C LEU A 92 -0.56 26.17 -28.57
N HIS A 93 -0.43 27.41 -28.99
CA HIS A 93 -0.07 27.78 -30.35
C HIS A 93 1.34 28.39 -30.35
N PHE A 94 2.25 27.69 -31.02
CA PHE A 94 3.63 28.09 -31.21
C PHE A 94 3.74 28.77 -32.57
N PRO A 95 4.02 30.08 -32.63
CA PRO A 95 4.16 30.75 -33.91
C PRO A 95 5.41 30.24 -34.67
N PRO A 96 5.44 30.41 -36.00
CA PRO A 96 6.65 30.20 -36.79
C PRO A 96 7.82 31.00 -36.23
N ASP A 97 9.03 30.45 -36.36
CA ASP A 97 10.30 31.03 -35.92
C ASP A 97 10.38 31.31 -34.41
N SER A 98 9.51 30.71 -33.61
CA SER A 98 9.56 30.79 -32.14
C SER A 98 10.74 30.01 -31.53
N THR A 99 11.35 29.08 -32.28
CA THR A 99 12.54 28.32 -31.88
C THR A 99 13.44 28.01 -33.07
N VAL A 100 14.75 27.98 -32.85
CA VAL A 100 15.76 27.56 -33.84
C VAL A 100 15.94 26.03 -33.85
N GLN A 101 15.81 25.40 -32.68
CA GLN A 101 16.00 23.96 -32.51
C GLN A 101 14.68 23.28 -32.24
N THR A 102 14.55 22.02 -32.64
CA THR A 102 13.38 21.20 -32.31
C THR A 102 13.30 20.96 -30.80
N ARG A 103 12.12 21.20 -30.22
CA ARG A 103 11.88 21.02 -28.78
C ARG A 103 10.72 20.06 -28.54
N THR A 104 10.76 19.32 -27.46
CA THR A 104 9.60 18.54 -27.00
C THR A 104 8.88 19.34 -25.94
N VAL A 105 7.62 19.67 -26.17
CA VAL A 105 6.75 20.32 -25.19
C VAL A 105 5.74 19.33 -24.69
N THR A 106 5.46 19.36 -23.38
CA THR A 106 4.43 18.54 -22.76
C THR A 106 3.42 19.38 -21.98
N LEU A 107 2.16 18.98 -22.08
CA LEU A 107 0.99 19.59 -21.46
C LEU A 107 0.24 18.53 -20.68
N GLN A 108 -0.01 18.81 -19.41
CA GLN A 108 -0.99 18.07 -18.61
C GLN A 108 -2.10 19.01 -18.15
N VAL A 109 -3.34 18.52 -18.18
CA VAL A 109 -4.51 19.27 -17.74
C VAL A 109 -5.14 18.56 -16.55
N LEU A 110 -5.19 19.25 -15.41
CA LEU A 110 -5.84 18.76 -14.20
C LEU A 110 -7.18 19.47 -14.00
N GLN A 111 -8.26 18.71 -14.08
CA GLN A 111 -9.59 19.18 -13.76
C GLN A 111 -9.76 19.18 -12.25
N VAL A 112 -10.24 20.29 -11.70
CA VAL A 112 -10.43 20.48 -10.26
C VAL A 112 -11.91 20.70 -9.99
N SER A 113 -12.45 20.07 -8.95
CA SER A 113 -13.85 20.25 -8.58
C SER A 113 -14.11 21.66 -8.08
N VAL A 114 -15.07 22.35 -8.69
CA VAL A 114 -15.45 23.71 -8.30
C VAL A 114 -16.00 23.74 -6.88
N SER A 115 -16.79 22.74 -6.48
CA SER A 115 -17.36 22.66 -5.13
C SER A 115 -16.28 22.47 -4.06
N GLU A 116 -15.24 21.68 -4.37
CA GLU A 116 -14.09 21.53 -3.47
C GLU A 116 -13.33 22.85 -3.34
N VAL A 117 -13.06 23.55 -4.46
CA VAL A 117 -12.40 24.85 -4.40
C VAL A 117 -13.18 25.84 -3.55
N GLN A 118 -14.49 25.98 -3.78
CA GLN A 118 -15.37 26.87 -3.01
C GLN A 118 -15.34 26.56 -1.51
N SER A 119 -15.42 25.28 -1.14
CA SER A 119 -15.35 24.84 0.25
C SER A 119 -13.98 25.16 0.87
N LEU A 120 -12.89 24.87 0.14
CA LEU A 120 -11.53 25.02 0.64
C LEU A 120 -11.09 26.48 0.75
N CYS A 121 -11.52 27.33 -0.18
CA CYS A 121 -11.24 28.76 -0.12
C CYS A 121 -12.24 29.47 0.80
N GLY A 122 -13.49 29.01 0.92
CA GLY A 122 -14.57 29.70 1.63
C GLY A 122 -15.14 30.87 0.82
N ASP A 123 -15.12 30.80 -0.51
CA ASP A 123 -15.74 31.76 -1.42
C ASP A 123 -16.72 31.00 -2.33
N PRO A 124 -18.04 31.14 -2.14
CA PRO A 124 -19.04 30.46 -2.98
C PRO A 124 -19.07 30.97 -4.42
N GLN A 125 -18.51 32.16 -4.69
CA GLN A 125 -18.39 32.71 -6.04
C GLN A 125 -17.09 32.27 -6.73
N ALA A 126 -16.18 31.61 -6.01
CA ALA A 126 -14.96 31.09 -6.61
C ALA A 126 -15.29 30.11 -7.73
N ARG A 127 -14.67 30.30 -8.89
CA ARG A 127 -14.67 29.39 -10.03
C ARG A 127 -13.23 29.26 -10.52
N VAL A 128 -12.89 28.10 -11.07
CA VAL A 128 -11.54 27.86 -11.59
C VAL A 128 -11.61 27.25 -12.99
N SER A 129 -10.61 27.56 -13.81
CA SER A 129 -10.32 26.79 -15.01
C SER A 129 -9.64 25.47 -14.62
N PRO A 130 -9.42 24.55 -15.58
CA PRO A 130 -8.46 23.48 -15.40
C PRO A 130 -7.08 24.04 -15.08
N LEU A 131 -6.32 23.35 -14.23
CA LEU A 131 -4.93 23.64 -13.95
C LEU A 131 -4.07 23.10 -15.10
N LEU A 132 -3.26 23.96 -15.70
CA LEU A 132 -2.29 23.59 -16.72
C LEU A 132 -0.93 23.32 -16.10
N CYS A 133 -0.32 22.19 -16.43
CA CYS A 133 1.06 21.89 -16.10
C CYS A 133 1.87 21.75 -17.40
N LEU A 134 2.75 22.71 -17.67
CA LEU A 134 3.56 22.78 -18.87
C LEU A 134 5.01 22.46 -18.55
N SER A 135 5.68 21.73 -19.44
CA SER A 135 7.12 21.54 -19.40
C SER A 135 7.69 21.41 -20.80
N GLN A 136 8.99 21.63 -20.94
CA GLN A 136 9.68 21.56 -22.22
C GLN A 136 11.08 20.94 -22.07
N THR A 137 11.60 20.42 -23.17
CA THR A 137 12.99 19.96 -23.28
C THR A 137 13.54 20.37 -24.65
N PRO A 138 14.68 21.08 -24.71
CA PRO A 138 15.48 21.62 -23.61
C PRO A 138 14.80 22.79 -22.88
N SER A 139 15.21 23.09 -21.64
CA SER A 139 14.66 24.16 -20.78
C SER A 139 15.24 25.54 -21.13
N ILE A 140 15.12 25.95 -22.39
CA ILE A 140 15.57 27.25 -22.89
C ILE A 140 14.33 28.08 -23.23
N ASN A 141 14.38 29.41 -23.10
CA ASN A 141 13.24 30.26 -23.47
C ASN A 141 12.98 30.20 -24.99
N PHE A 142 11.73 30.36 -25.39
CA PHE A 142 11.37 30.56 -26.80
C PHE A 142 11.76 31.99 -27.22
N LEU A 143 12.01 32.18 -28.52
CA LEU A 143 12.31 33.50 -29.11
C LEU A 143 11.09 34.42 -29.10
N GLN A 144 9.89 33.83 -29.12
CA GLN A 144 8.61 34.53 -29.09
C GLN A 144 7.69 33.92 -28.04
N PRO A 145 6.82 34.73 -27.40
CA PRO A 145 5.82 34.21 -26.47
C PRO A 145 4.87 33.20 -27.15
N VAL A 146 4.54 32.15 -26.42
CA VAL A 146 3.62 31.10 -26.85
C VAL A 146 2.20 31.46 -26.45
N LYS A 147 1.26 31.38 -27.40
CA LYS A 147 -0.15 31.68 -27.16
C LYS A 147 -0.81 30.51 -26.45
N VAL A 148 -1.42 30.76 -25.31
CA VAL A 148 -2.17 29.80 -24.50
C VAL A 148 -3.64 30.16 -24.54
N GLN A 149 -4.48 29.18 -24.83
CA GLN A 149 -5.94 29.29 -24.73
C GLN A 149 -6.42 28.34 -23.65
N VAL A 150 -7.27 28.82 -22.74
CA VAL A 150 -7.96 28.01 -21.72
C VAL A 150 -9.45 28.36 -21.68
N PRO A 151 -10.33 27.39 -21.38
CA PRO A 151 -11.74 27.70 -21.14
C PRO A 151 -11.88 28.61 -19.93
N LEU A 152 -12.83 29.55 -20.00
CA LEU A 152 -13.23 30.33 -18.84
C LEU A 152 -13.79 29.41 -17.76
N PRO A 153 -13.65 29.79 -16.47
CA PRO A 153 -14.23 29.03 -15.38
C PRO A 153 -15.74 28.81 -15.56
N SER A 154 -16.24 27.64 -15.18
CA SER A 154 -17.64 27.27 -15.41
C SER A 154 -18.63 28.30 -14.82
N GLY A 155 -19.55 28.79 -15.65
CA GLY A 155 -20.54 29.81 -15.27
C GLY A 155 -20.05 31.25 -15.49
N VAL A 156 -18.81 31.46 -15.90
CA VAL A 156 -18.25 32.75 -16.32
C VAL A 156 -18.20 32.78 -17.84
N THR A 157 -18.69 33.87 -18.43
CA THR A 157 -18.65 34.11 -19.88
C THR A 157 -18.02 35.47 -20.15
N GLY A 158 -17.61 35.74 -21.38
CA GLY A 158 -17.06 37.05 -21.76
C GLY A 158 -18.00 38.23 -21.50
N HIS A 159 -19.32 38.01 -21.37
CA HIS A 159 -20.28 39.07 -21.03
C HIS A 159 -20.50 39.22 -19.53
N THR A 160 -20.29 38.17 -18.74
CA THR A 160 -20.52 38.15 -17.29
C THR A 160 -19.25 38.28 -16.47
N VAL A 161 -18.08 38.23 -17.11
CA VAL A 161 -16.78 38.29 -16.44
C VAL A 161 -16.49 39.70 -15.96
N ASP A 162 -16.34 39.83 -14.65
CA ASP A 162 -15.64 40.97 -14.06
C ASP A 162 -14.13 40.69 -14.12
N MET A 163 -13.42 41.43 -14.98
CA MET A 163 -11.96 41.29 -15.14
C MET A 163 -11.18 41.60 -13.86
N SER A 164 -11.75 42.37 -12.92
CA SER A 164 -11.12 42.64 -11.62
C SER A 164 -11.14 41.44 -10.68
N CYS A 165 -12.04 40.48 -10.92
CA CYS A 165 -12.16 39.22 -10.19
C CYS A 165 -11.45 38.06 -10.89
N LEU A 166 -10.86 38.28 -12.08
CA LEU A 166 -10.20 37.25 -12.86
C LEU A 166 -8.68 37.33 -12.65
N HIS A 167 -8.11 36.24 -12.14
CA HIS A 167 -6.70 36.15 -11.78
C HIS A 167 -6.03 35.00 -12.53
N LEU A 168 -4.93 35.27 -13.24
CA LEU A 168 -4.05 34.26 -13.80
C LEU A 168 -2.90 33.98 -12.83
N LEU A 169 -2.90 32.77 -12.27
CA LEU A 169 -1.91 32.35 -11.30
C LEU A 169 -0.82 31.54 -12.01
N HIS A 170 0.43 31.88 -11.72
CA HIS A 170 1.60 31.12 -12.10
C HIS A 170 2.10 30.32 -10.89
N GLY A 171 2.24 29.00 -11.06
CA GLY A 171 2.77 28.11 -10.03
C GLY A 171 4.16 27.63 -10.41
N ASP A 172 5.15 27.87 -9.56
CA ASP A 172 6.49 27.30 -9.73
C ASP A 172 6.54 25.91 -9.08
N PRO A 173 6.70 24.82 -9.86
CA PRO A 173 6.80 23.47 -9.31
C PRO A 173 8.00 23.28 -8.38
N SER A 174 9.10 24.01 -8.61
CA SER A 174 10.35 23.85 -7.85
C SER A 174 10.28 24.58 -6.51
N ALA A 175 9.81 25.83 -6.52
CA ALA A 175 9.64 26.62 -5.30
C ALA A 175 8.32 26.32 -4.55
N GLN A 176 7.39 25.59 -5.18
CA GLN A 176 6.05 25.31 -4.70
C GLN A 176 5.26 26.57 -4.30
N THR A 177 5.53 27.67 -5.01
CA THR A 177 4.88 28.97 -4.79
C THR A 177 3.84 29.24 -5.88
N TRP A 178 2.89 30.11 -5.55
CA TRP A 178 1.89 30.61 -6.48
C TRP A 178 1.97 32.14 -6.49
N THR A 179 2.04 32.73 -7.68
CA THR A 179 2.07 34.18 -7.87
C THR A 179 0.96 34.60 -8.81
N ASP A 180 0.32 35.72 -8.50
CA ASP A 180 -0.62 36.36 -9.42
C ASP A 180 0.17 37.17 -10.45
N ILE A 181 0.03 36.81 -11.73
CA ILE A 181 0.73 37.43 -12.85
C ILE A 181 -0.23 38.15 -13.80
N THR A 182 -1.48 38.38 -13.39
CA THR A 182 -2.54 38.97 -14.22
C THR A 182 -2.13 40.31 -14.82
N SER A 183 -1.46 41.16 -14.05
CA SER A 183 -0.97 42.47 -14.50
C SER A 183 0.33 42.40 -15.33
N GLN A 184 1.02 41.27 -15.31
CA GLN A 184 2.31 41.07 -15.97
C GLN A 184 2.18 40.41 -17.34
N VAL A 185 0.99 39.86 -17.65
CA VAL A 185 0.72 39.11 -18.88
C VAL A 185 -0.42 39.76 -19.65
N SER A 186 -0.29 39.78 -20.98
CA SER A 186 -1.36 40.16 -21.89
C SER A 186 -2.46 39.09 -21.90
N LEU A 187 -3.39 39.19 -20.96
CA LEU A 187 -4.57 38.35 -20.84
C LEU A 187 -5.79 39.07 -21.43
N TYR A 188 -6.50 38.41 -22.34
CA TYR A 188 -7.81 38.85 -22.81
C TYR A 188 -8.79 37.70 -22.84
N VAL A 189 -10.08 38.03 -22.86
CA VAL A 189 -11.17 37.07 -22.83
C VAL A 189 -12.02 37.17 -24.09
N THR A 190 -12.44 36.02 -24.59
CA THR A 190 -13.49 35.86 -25.58
C THR A 190 -14.78 35.47 -24.87
N HIS A 191 -15.84 35.12 -25.61
CA HIS A 191 -17.08 34.65 -24.99
C HIS A 191 -16.86 33.40 -24.09
N LEU A 192 -15.96 32.48 -24.48
CA LEU A 192 -15.77 31.19 -23.80
C LEU A 192 -14.34 30.92 -23.30
N TYR A 193 -13.35 31.67 -23.77
CA TYR A 193 -11.94 31.38 -23.51
C TYR A 193 -11.20 32.59 -22.98
N ALA A 194 -10.29 32.35 -22.05
CA ALA A 194 -9.20 33.26 -21.74
C ALA A 194 -7.99 32.92 -22.61
N ILE A 195 -7.34 33.95 -23.14
CA ILE A 195 -6.17 33.82 -24.00
C ILE A 195 -5.07 34.70 -23.43
N PHE A 196 -3.89 34.12 -23.26
CA PHE A 196 -2.72 34.80 -22.74
C PHE A 196 -1.44 34.28 -23.40
N TYR A 197 -0.33 34.98 -23.19
CA TYR A 197 0.96 34.64 -23.79
C TYR A 197 1.98 34.34 -22.69
N ILE A 198 2.74 33.27 -22.88
CA ILE A 198 3.76 32.83 -21.91
C ILE A 198 5.13 32.74 -22.56
N SER A 199 6.17 33.05 -21.79
CA SER A 199 7.57 32.84 -22.20
C SER A 199 8.25 31.72 -21.40
N HIS A 200 7.63 31.29 -20.30
CA HIS A 200 8.14 30.27 -19.40
C HIS A 200 7.18 29.10 -19.33
N PHE A 201 7.72 27.88 -19.28
CA PHE A 201 6.93 26.65 -19.21
C PHE A 201 6.86 26.22 -17.76
N SER A 202 5.68 26.39 -17.17
CA SER A 202 5.42 26.19 -15.75
C SER A 202 3.95 25.83 -15.52
N TRP A 203 3.42 26.01 -14.31
CA TRP A 203 2.01 25.79 -14.03
C TRP A 203 1.19 27.07 -14.15
N TYR A 204 0.00 26.96 -14.73
CA TYR A 204 -0.91 28.10 -14.92
C TYR A 204 -2.32 27.73 -14.52
N TRP A 205 -2.97 28.60 -13.74
CA TRP A 205 -4.31 28.36 -13.25
C TRP A 205 -5.12 29.65 -13.25
N LEU A 206 -6.23 29.68 -14.00
CA LEU A 206 -7.12 30.83 -14.06
C LEU A 206 -8.20 30.72 -12.99
N TRP A 207 -8.30 31.73 -12.14
CA TRP A 207 -9.23 31.81 -11.03
C TRP A 207 -10.17 32.98 -11.23
N TYR A 208 -11.44 32.78 -10.93
CA TYR A 208 -12.43 33.83 -10.79
C TYR A 208 -12.87 33.86 -9.33
N THR A 209 -12.57 34.93 -8.59
CA THR A 209 -12.87 35.04 -7.15
C THR A 209 -13.02 36.50 -6.74
N THR A 210 -13.81 36.73 -5.69
CA THR A 210 -14.00 38.08 -5.12
C THR A 210 -12.94 38.44 -4.07
N ARG A 211 -12.00 37.52 -3.79
CA ARG A 211 -10.99 37.70 -2.75
C ARG A 211 -9.79 38.49 -3.25
N ARG A 212 -9.30 39.42 -2.42
CA ARG A 212 -8.14 40.27 -2.75
C ARG A 212 -6.78 39.56 -2.64
N CYS A 213 -6.65 38.55 -1.77
CA CYS A 213 -5.39 37.82 -1.57
C CYS A 213 -5.50 36.41 -2.17
N VAL A 214 -5.25 36.29 -3.48
CA VAL A 214 -5.54 35.08 -4.25
C VAL A 214 -4.42 34.06 -4.16
N SER A 215 -3.15 34.48 -4.26
CA SER A 215 -1.97 33.59 -4.24
C SER A 215 -1.89 32.70 -2.99
N GLY A 216 -2.07 33.27 -1.80
CA GLY A 216 -2.06 32.53 -0.54
C GLY A 216 -3.23 31.55 -0.40
N VAL A 217 -4.39 31.88 -0.99
CA VAL A 217 -5.56 30.99 -1.03
C VAL A 217 -5.31 29.84 -1.99
N VAL A 218 -4.84 30.12 -3.21
CA VAL A 218 -4.53 29.11 -4.23
C VAL A 218 -3.51 28.11 -3.71
N ARG A 219 -2.45 28.60 -3.04
CA ARG A 219 -1.44 27.73 -2.40
C ARG A 219 -2.09 26.75 -1.41
N LYS A 220 -2.95 27.24 -0.52
CA LYS A 220 -3.66 26.41 0.48
C LYS A 220 -4.61 25.42 -0.18
N VAL A 221 -5.36 25.86 -1.19
CA VAL A 221 -6.29 24.99 -1.93
C VAL A 221 -5.52 23.91 -2.68
N TYR A 222 -4.46 24.26 -3.40
CA TYR A 222 -3.61 23.32 -4.11
C TYR A 222 -2.98 22.28 -3.16
N GLN A 223 -2.48 22.71 -1.99
CA GLN A 223 -1.97 21.79 -0.97
C GLN A 223 -3.05 20.83 -0.46
N ARG A 224 -4.26 21.33 -0.20
CA ARG A 224 -5.38 20.49 0.27
C ARG A 224 -5.93 19.55 -0.81
N LEU A 225 -5.90 19.92 -2.08
CA LEU A 225 -6.29 19.04 -3.19
C LEU A 225 -5.37 17.82 -3.35
N LYS A 226 -4.15 17.87 -2.79
CA LYS A 226 -3.25 16.71 -2.73
C LYS A 226 -3.55 15.79 -1.54
N GLN A 227 -4.34 16.25 -0.57
CA GLN A 227 -4.65 15.52 0.65
C GLN A 227 -5.91 14.69 0.47
N PHE A 228 -5.89 13.52 1.08
CA PHE A 228 -7.02 12.62 1.19
C PHE A 228 -7.56 12.69 2.61
N LYS A 229 -8.87 12.88 2.71
CA LYS A 229 -9.62 12.65 3.95
C LYS A 229 -9.71 11.15 4.18
N VAL A 230 -9.06 10.67 5.22
CA VAL A 230 -8.98 9.25 5.58
C VAL A 230 -9.54 9.01 6.97
N GLN A 231 -9.91 7.76 7.23
CA GLN A 231 -10.23 7.27 8.56
C GLN A 231 -9.50 5.96 8.81
N PHE A 232 -9.24 5.67 10.07
CA PHE A 232 -8.62 4.45 10.55
C PHE A 232 -9.68 3.52 11.13
N LEU A 233 -9.58 2.25 10.78
CA LEU A 233 -10.31 1.15 11.38
C LEU A 233 -9.34 0.33 12.21
N VAL A 234 -9.79 -0.02 13.42
CA VAL A 234 -9.13 -0.96 14.31
C VAL A 234 -10.21 -1.92 14.75
N LEU A 235 -10.14 -3.17 14.29
CA LEU A 235 -11.16 -4.18 14.54
C LEU A 235 -10.50 -5.45 15.07
N GLN A 236 -11.14 -6.13 16.01
CA GLN A 236 -10.73 -7.42 16.55
C GLN A 236 -11.57 -8.52 15.90
N ARG A 237 -10.97 -9.66 15.60
CA ARG A 237 -11.73 -10.79 15.07
C ARG A 237 -12.64 -11.34 16.17
N LYS A 238 -13.89 -11.64 15.84
CA LYS A 238 -14.87 -12.13 16.84
C LYS A 238 -14.50 -13.49 17.43
N THR A 239 -13.88 -14.36 16.61
CA THR A 239 -13.43 -15.68 17.03
C THR A 239 -12.12 -15.65 17.81
N ASP A 240 -11.33 -14.59 17.64
CA ASP A 240 -10.04 -14.41 18.31
C ASP A 240 -9.73 -12.92 18.52
N PRO A 241 -10.02 -12.38 19.73
CA PRO A 241 -9.77 -10.99 20.02
C PRO A 241 -8.30 -10.57 19.97
N SER A 242 -7.35 -11.51 20.00
CA SER A 242 -5.93 -11.21 19.84
C SER A 242 -5.56 -10.87 18.40
N GLN A 243 -6.35 -11.32 17.42
CA GLN A 243 -6.19 -10.95 16.02
C GLN A 243 -6.84 -9.60 15.74
N VAL A 244 -6.00 -8.60 15.45
CA VAL A 244 -6.40 -7.21 15.19
C VAL A 244 -6.16 -6.85 13.72
N LEU A 245 -7.19 -6.33 13.08
CA LEU A 245 -7.15 -5.72 11.75
C LEU A 245 -7.02 -4.21 11.90
N LEU A 246 -5.93 -3.66 11.35
CA LEU A 246 -5.70 -2.23 11.19
C LEU A 246 -5.87 -1.86 9.73
N GLN A 247 -6.68 -0.84 9.43
CA GLN A 247 -6.87 -0.40 8.06
C GLN A 247 -7.00 1.13 7.96
N CYS A 248 -6.30 1.73 7.00
CA CYS A 248 -6.49 3.13 6.61
C CYS A 248 -7.14 3.20 5.22
N LEU A 249 -8.22 3.96 5.10
CA LEU A 249 -8.94 4.12 3.84
C LEU A 249 -9.54 5.52 3.69
N PRO A 250 -9.73 5.98 2.44
CA PRO A 250 -10.50 7.19 2.17
C PRO A 250 -11.87 7.18 2.86
N ALA A 251 -12.27 8.30 3.45
CA ALA A 251 -13.50 8.41 4.25
C ALA A 251 -14.76 7.98 3.46
N ASN A 252 -14.81 8.26 2.16
CA ASN A 252 -15.92 7.85 1.30
C ASN A 252 -16.01 6.33 1.04
N LYS A 253 -15.05 5.53 1.52
CA LYS A 253 -15.05 4.07 1.43
C LYS A 253 -15.29 3.38 2.79
N ILE A 254 -15.43 4.16 3.87
CA ILE A 254 -15.44 3.62 5.24
C ILE A 254 -16.69 2.76 5.51
N GLU A 255 -17.86 3.27 5.15
CA GLU A 255 -19.16 2.70 5.55
C GLU A 255 -19.37 1.31 4.95
N GLY A 256 -19.18 1.18 3.64
CA GLY A 256 -19.25 -0.11 2.96
C GLY A 256 -18.19 -1.11 3.45
N ARG A 257 -17.01 -0.63 3.89
CA ARG A 257 -15.96 -1.49 4.43
C ARG A 257 -16.32 -2.02 5.81
N VAL A 258 -16.81 -1.16 6.71
CA VAL A 258 -17.29 -1.54 8.04
C VAL A 258 -18.41 -2.58 7.92
N GLN A 259 -19.39 -2.34 7.04
CA GLN A 259 -20.48 -3.29 6.82
C GLN A 259 -19.97 -4.66 6.35
N SER A 260 -19.02 -4.68 5.40
CA SER A 260 -18.44 -5.92 4.85
C SER A 260 -17.66 -6.76 5.86
N LEU A 261 -17.17 -6.14 6.94
CA LEU A 261 -16.37 -6.82 7.97
C LEU A 261 -17.19 -7.17 9.22
N SER A 262 -18.43 -6.67 9.31
CA SER A 262 -19.25 -6.75 10.53
C SER A 262 -19.61 -8.18 10.95
N GLU A 263 -19.58 -9.15 10.04
CA GLU A 263 -19.81 -10.56 10.38
C GLU A 263 -18.63 -11.18 11.15
N GLN A 264 -17.40 -10.89 10.72
CA GLN A 264 -16.18 -11.56 11.20
C GLN A 264 -15.40 -10.76 12.25
N TYR A 265 -15.56 -9.43 12.27
CA TYR A 265 -14.82 -8.53 13.14
C TYR A 265 -15.77 -7.64 13.95
N ASP A 266 -15.31 -7.20 15.12
CA ASP A 266 -15.98 -6.24 15.99
C ASP A 266 -14.95 -5.20 16.49
N GLY A 267 -15.39 -4.01 16.88
CA GLY A 267 -14.45 -2.97 17.32
C GLY A 267 -15.07 -1.59 17.53
N PRO A 268 -14.25 -0.59 17.92
CA PRO A 268 -14.68 0.79 18.03
C PRO A 268 -15.20 1.37 16.71
N GLN A 269 -15.91 2.49 16.82
CA GLN A 269 -16.26 3.29 15.65
C GLN A 269 -15.00 3.76 14.90
N PRO A 270 -15.09 4.00 13.58
CA PRO A 270 -13.99 4.55 12.80
C PRO A 270 -13.43 5.84 13.43
N SER A 271 -12.14 6.11 13.24
CA SER A 271 -11.53 7.34 13.75
C SER A 271 -12.19 8.61 13.20
N ASP A 272 -11.89 9.74 13.84
CA ASP A 272 -12.10 11.05 13.23
C ASP A 272 -11.36 11.20 11.89
N LEU A 273 -11.78 12.19 11.10
CA LEU A 273 -11.19 12.47 9.79
C LEU A 273 -9.78 13.02 9.91
N CYS A 274 -8.83 12.33 9.29
CA CYS A 274 -7.44 12.76 9.19
C CYS A 274 -7.08 13.13 7.74
N ASP A 275 -6.04 13.95 7.56
CA ASP A 275 -5.50 14.30 6.24
C ASP A 275 -4.17 13.56 6.01
N LEU A 276 -4.11 12.73 4.96
CA LEU A 276 -2.89 12.07 4.48
C LEU A 276 -2.64 12.37 3.00
N LEU A 277 -1.40 12.36 2.56
CA LEU A 277 -1.02 12.45 1.15
C LEU A 277 -0.85 11.05 0.54
N GLU A 278 -1.06 10.92 -0.77
CA GLU A 278 -0.71 9.70 -1.49
C GLU A 278 0.80 9.42 -1.35
N GLY A 279 1.16 8.18 -1.03
CA GLY A 279 2.53 7.76 -0.75
C GLY A 279 3.05 8.16 0.64
N GLU A 280 2.25 8.80 1.48
CA GLU A 280 2.68 9.22 2.82
C GLU A 280 2.80 8.02 3.77
N GLN A 281 3.93 7.95 4.48
CA GLN A 281 4.14 6.97 5.53
C GLN A 281 3.41 7.36 6.83
N PHE A 282 2.87 6.36 7.51
CA PHE A 282 2.32 6.47 8.85
C PHE A 282 2.56 5.18 9.63
N PHE A 283 2.52 5.24 10.95
CA PHE A 283 2.83 4.15 11.86
C PHE A 283 1.63 3.87 12.77
N ALA A 284 1.48 2.63 13.19
CA ALA A 284 0.53 2.25 14.24
C ALA A 284 1.31 1.65 15.43
N GLY A 285 1.19 2.27 16.60
CA GLY A 285 1.77 1.79 17.85
C GLY A 285 0.70 1.21 18.77
N PHE A 286 1.00 0.08 19.39
CA PHE A 286 0.17 -0.52 20.44
C PHE A 286 0.62 0.02 21.80
N GLU A 287 -0.34 0.48 22.60
CA GLU A 287 -0.07 1.23 23.81
C GLU A 287 -0.99 0.80 24.96
N ARG A 288 -0.67 1.27 26.17
CA ARG A 288 -1.44 1.02 27.40
C ARG A 288 -1.59 -0.48 27.70
N GLY A 289 -0.47 -1.19 27.65
CA GLY A 289 -0.39 -2.60 28.05
C GLY A 289 -0.62 -3.59 26.91
N LEU A 290 -0.66 -3.15 25.65
CA LEU A 290 -0.65 -4.02 24.48
C LEU A 290 0.71 -3.98 23.79
N ASP A 291 1.13 -5.13 23.29
CA ASP A 291 2.33 -5.30 22.47
C ASP A 291 2.03 -6.22 21.27
N ILE A 292 2.88 -6.20 20.26
CA ILE A 292 2.74 -7.03 19.05
C ILE A 292 3.42 -8.38 19.32
N SER A 293 2.69 -9.48 19.14
CA SER A 293 3.17 -10.83 19.51
C SER A 293 4.20 -11.42 18.54
N THR A 294 4.37 -10.82 17.36
CA THR A 294 5.20 -11.37 16.28
C THR A 294 6.25 -10.36 15.84
N ASP A 295 7.50 -10.80 15.81
CA ASP A 295 8.57 -10.04 15.18
C ASP A 295 8.32 -10.01 13.66
N ARG A 296 8.27 -8.81 13.09
CA ARG A 296 8.00 -8.60 11.67
C ARG A 296 8.92 -7.51 11.12
N PRO A 297 9.40 -7.66 9.88
CA PRO A 297 10.32 -6.68 9.27
C PRO A 297 9.70 -5.30 9.05
N ASP A 298 8.36 -5.21 9.01
CA ASP A 298 7.59 -3.97 8.90
C ASP A 298 7.19 -3.37 10.26
N CYS A 299 7.63 -3.99 11.35
CA CYS A 299 7.57 -3.46 12.72
C CYS A 299 8.91 -2.82 13.06
N VAL A 300 8.93 -1.49 13.16
CA VAL A 300 10.13 -0.73 13.52
C VAL A 300 9.88 -0.12 14.90
N GLU A 301 10.75 -0.44 15.87
CA GLU A 301 10.64 0.05 17.26
C GLU A 301 9.25 -0.23 17.90
N GLY A 302 8.65 -1.40 17.62
CA GLY A 302 7.33 -1.77 18.14
C GLY A 302 6.14 -1.06 17.46
N ARG A 303 6.38 -0.39 16.32
CA ARG A 303 5.34 0.28 15.53
C ARG A 303 5.26 -0.28 14.12
N LEU A 304 4.04 -0.55 13.66
CA LEU A 304 3.78 -1.05 12.31
C LEU A 304 3.84 0.08 11.28
N CYS A 305 4.72 -0.03 10.28
CA CYS A 305 4.89 0.97 9.23
C CYS A 305 3.92 0.77 8.05
N PHE A 306 3.17 1.80 7.68
CA PHE A 306 2.27 1.81 6.54
C PHE A 306 2.68 2.89 5.54
N VAL A 307 2.30 2.70 4.28
CA VAL A 307 2.33 3.74 3.25
C VAL A 307 0.92 3.89 2.71
N PHE A 308 0.35 5.09 2.77
CA PHE A 308 -1.01 5.34 2.32
C PHE A 308 -1.08 5.48 0.79
N TYR A 309 -1.87 4.63 0.15
CA TYR A 309 -2.30 4.79 -1.23
C TYR A 309 -3.82 4.68 -1.31
N SER A 310 -4.49 5.70 -1.85
CA SER A 310 -5.97 5.80 -1.88
C SER A 310 -6.65 4.69 -2.70
N SER A 311 -5.88 4.09 -3.61
CA SER A 311 -6.34 3.04 -4.54
C SER A 311 -5.88 1.63 -4.14
N LEU A 312 -5.07 1.49 -3.08
CA LEU A 312 -4.62 0.19 -2.57
C LEU A 312 -5.27 -0.13 -1.22
N LYS A 313 -5.10 -1.38 -0.78
CA LYS A 313 -5.54 -1.82 0.55
C LYS A 313 -4.44 -1.50 1.56
N ASN A 314 -4.55 -0.37 2.26
CA ASN A 314 -3.64 -0.01 3.36
C ASN A 314 -4.07 -0.76 4.63
N LEU A 315 -3.84 -2.07 4.66
CA LEU A 315 -4.36 -2.99 5.67
C LEU A 315 -3.24 -3.87 6.21
N LYS A 316 -3.25 -4.11 7.53
CA LYS A 316 -2.45 -5.14 8.17
C LYS A 316 -3.28 -5.86 9.22
N GLU A 317 -3.09 -7.17 9.28
CA GLU A 317 -3.61 -8.01 10.35
C GLU A 317 -2.44 -8.51 11.19
N VAL A 318 -2.57 -8.37 12.50
CA VAL A 318 -1.54 -8.69 13.49
C VAL A 318 -2.14 -9.38 14.71
N TYR A 319 -1.29 -10.10 15.42
CA TYR A 319 -1.61 -10.63 16.73
C TYR A 319 -1.02 -9.73 17.82
N VAL A 320 -1.83 -9.44 18.84
CA VAL A 320 -1.45 -8.60 19.97
C VAL A 320 -1.52 -9.38 21.27
N CYS A 321 -0.61 -9.07 22.18
CA CYS A 321 -0.53 -9.68 23.50
C CYS A 321 -0.50 -8.62 24.61
N PRO A 322 -0.81 -9.00 25.86
CA PRO A 322 -0.53 -8.18 27.02
C PRO A 322 0.98 -7.87 27.11
N ALA A 323 1.31 -6.62 27.38
CA ALA A 323 2.68 -6.21 27.70
C ALA A 323 3.15 -6.90 29.01
N GLN A 324 4.46 -7.10 29.13
CA GLN A 324 5.08 -7.88 30.19
C GLN A 324 4.63 -7.41 31.59
N GLY A 325 4.10 -8.33 32.39
CA GLY A 325 3.65 -8.08 33.78
C GLY A 325 2.15 -7.79 33.96
N GLN A 326 1.36 -7.69 32.89
CA GLN A 326 -0.10 -7.54 32.97
C GLN A 326 -0.78 -8.91 33.24
N LYS A 327 -1.53 -9.03 34.34
CA LYS A 327 -2.38 -10.20 34.64
C LYS A 327 -3.84 -9.76 34.69
N GLY A 328 -4.67 -10.23 33.76
CA GLY A 328 -6.10 -9.88 33.68
C GLY A 328 -6.51 -9.28 32.33
N PRO A 329 -7.76 -8.77 32.21
CA PRO A 329 -8.25 -8.17 30.97
C PRO A 329 -7.53 -6.83 30.73
N VAL A 330 -6.91 -6.68 29.56
CA VAL A 330 -6.12 -5.50 29.21
C VAL A 330 -6.98 -4.54 28.39
N ARG A 331 -7.06 -3.29 28.85
CA ARG A 331 -7.65 -2.19 28.09
C ARG A 331 -6.53 -1.35 27.49
N GLY A 332 -6.13 -1.71 26.28
CA GLY A 332 -5.12 -0.97 25.55
C GLY A 332 -5.71 -0.06 24.48
N GLN A 333 -4.82 0.43 23.63
CA GLN A 333 -5.20 1.27 22.49
C GLN A 333 -4.19 1.10 21.35
N VAL A 334 -4.63 1.49 20.16
CA VAL A 334 -3.75 1.69 19.01
C VAL A 334 -3.73 3.16 18.68
N SER A 335 -2.53 3.73 18.63
CA SER A 335 -2.31 5.12 18.26
C SER A 335 -1.62 5.17 16.89
N PHE A 336 -2.17 5.97 15.98
CA PHE A 336 -1.64 6.20 14.65
C PHE A 336 -0.83 7.48 14.64
N TYR A 337 0.37 7.39 14.07
CA TYR A 337 1.33 8.47 13.97
C TYR A 337 1.74 8.68 12.52
N ARG A 338 1.96 9.90 12.11
CA ARG A 338 2.57 10.24 10.83
C ARG A 338 4.05 9.85 10.87
N GLY A 339 4.54 9.31 9.75
CA GLY A 339 5.95 8.94 9.62
C GLY A 339 6.88 10.13 9.39
N GLU A 340 8.14 9.82 9.11
CA GLU A 340 9.12 10.84 8.74
C GLU A 340 8.62 11.66 7.55
N ILE A 341 8.96 12.94 7.56
CA ILE A 341 8.55 13.88 6.53
C ILE A 341 9.25 13.48 5.22
N PRO A 342 8.53 13.09 4.15
CA PRO A 342 9.17 12.80 2.88
C PRO A 342 9.97 14.02 2.40
N SER A 343 11.16 13.80 1.84
CA SER A 343 12.04 14.88 1.35
C SER A 343 11.38 15.77 0.28
N GLU A 344 10.39 15.25 -0.44
CA GLU A 344 9.64 15.96 -1.50
C GLU A 344 8.45 16.81 -0.98
N LEU A 345 8.23 16.83 0.34
CA LEU A 345 7.07 17.50 0.92
C LEU A 345 7.23 19.04 0.95
N PRO A 346 6.18 19.83 0.60
CA PRO A 346 6.18 21.28 0.80
C PRO A 346 6.63 21.69 2.20
N GLU A 347 7.58 22.62 2.29
CA GLU A 347 8.17 23.09 3.56
C GLU A 347 7.12 23.55 4.59
N GLU A 348 5.96 24.09 4.20
CA GLU A 348 4.96 24.51 5.21
C GLU A 348 4.09 23.37 5.71
N VAL A 349 3.85 22.35 4.90
CA VAL A 349 3.24 21.11 5.38
C VAL A 349 4.22 20.44 6.33
N ALA A 350 5.53 20.55 6.09
CA ALA A 350 6.57 20.14 7.03
C ALA A 350 6.67 21.05 8.28
N ARG A 351 6.52 22.39 8.15
CA ARG A 351 6.58 23.33 9.29
C ARG A 351 5.36 23.21 10.21
N LYS A 352 4.16 22.96 9.66
CA LYS A 352 2.98 22.60 10.46
C LYS A 352 3.14 21.25 11.19
N ARG A 353 4.14 20.45 10.84
CA ARG A 353 4.52 19.21 11.54
C ARG A 353 5.54 19.44 12.66
N LYS A 354 6.07 20.66 12.85
CA LYS A 354 7.02 20.96 13.95
C LYS A 354 6.26 21.28 15.24
N GLY A 355 6.14 20.28 16.11
CA GLY A 355 5.55 20.32 17.45
C GLY A 355 5.32 18.89 17.95
N LEU A 356 5.43 18.63 19.26
CA LEU A 356 5.33 17.26 19.82
C LEU A 356 4.00 16.56 19.47
N ASP A 357 2.90 17.31 19.33
CA ASP A 357 1.56 16.77 19.04
C ASP A 357 1.23 16.60 17.54
N ASN A 358 2.06 17.11 16.62
CA ASN A 358 1.71 17.16 15.19
C ASN A 358 1.97 15.87 14.41
N GLN A 359 2.51 14.84 15.08
CA GLN A 359 2.67 13.50 14.50
C GLN A 359 1.47 12.61 14.78
N TRP A 360 0.67 12.87 15.81
CA TRP A 360 -0.50 12.06 16.13
C TRP A 360 -1.62 12.25 15.09
N LEU A 361 -2.26 11.16 14.69
CA LEU A 361 -3.37 11.15 13.72
C LEU A 361 -4.69 10.77 14.40
N ALA A 362 -4.71 9.62 15.09
CA ALA A 362 -5.89 9.09 15.75
C ALA A 362 -5.48 8.05 16.81
N THR A 363 -6.32 7.85 17.83
CA THR A 363 -6.19 6.74 18.79
C THR A 363 -7.52 6.02 18.90
N LEU A 364 -7.49 4.69 18.81
CA LEU A 364 -8.66 3.83 18.87
C LEU A 364 -8.48 2.79 19.99
N PRO A 365 -9.48 2.60 20.85
CA PRO A 365 -9.37 1.69 21.98
C PRO A 365 -9.45 0.22 21.55
N LEU A 366 -8.72 -0.63 22.26
CA LEU A 366 -8.75 -2.09 22.12
C LEU A 366 -8.95 -2.75 23.48
N ARG A 367 -9.51 -3.96 23.47
CA ARG A 367 -9.67 -4.75 24.70
C ARG A 367 -9.25 -6.19 24.45
N LEU A 368 -8.26 -6.64 25.21
CA LEU A 368 -7.99 -8.06 25.31
C LEU A 368 -8.75 -8.62 26.51
N PRO A 369 -9.53 -9.71 26.34
CA PRO A 369 -10.07 -10.44 27.47
C PRO A 369 -8.93 -10.96 28.33
N ALA A 370 -9.22 -11.21 29.61
CA ALA A 370 -8.27 -11.93 30.45
C ALA A 370 -8.01 -13.29 29.81
N LEU A 371 -6.77 -13.79 29.89
CA LEU A 371 -6.56 -15.23 29.75
C LEU A 371 -7.34 -15.88 30.89
N ASN A 372 -8.55 -16.35 30.61
CA ASN A 372 -9.33 -17.09 31.58
C ASN A 372 -8.63 -18.42 31.78
N SER A 373 -7.94 -18.59 32.90
CA SER A 373 -7.54 -19.90 33.43
C SER A 373 -8.75 -20.77 33.82
N GLU A 374 -9.98 -20.24 33.74
CA GLU A 374 -11.21 -20.90 34.20
C GLU A 374 -12.41 -20.63 33.28
N ASN A 375 -12.30 -20.94 32.00
CA ASN A 375 -13.47 -21.24 31.16
C ASN A 375 -13.22 -22.58 30.45
N SER A 376 -13.29 -23.65 31.23
CA SER A 376 -13.78 -24.94 30.72
C SER A 376 -15.24 -24.72 30.28
N PHE A 377 -15.63 -25.35 29.16
CA PHE A 377 -16.99 -25.31 28.58
C PHE A 377 -17.34 -24.13 27.64
N VAL A 378 -16.53 -23.93 26.60
CA VAL A 378 -17.06 -23.61 25.26
C VAL A 378 -16.32 -24.51 24.26
N MET A 379 -17.10 -25.29 23.52
CA MET A 379 -16.76 -26.23 22.44
C MET A 379 -15.33 -26.10 21.88
N GLU A 380 -14.51 -27.15 22.10
CA GLU A 380 -13.16 -27.34 21.55
C GLU A 380 -13.14 -27.23 20.02
N GLU A 381 -12.82 -26.05 19.50
CA GLU A 381 -11.88 -25.95 18.37
C GLU A 381 -10.55 -25.53 18.97
N LEU A 382 -9.66 -26.51 19.14
CA LEU A 382 -8.38 -26.40 19.82
C LEU A 382 -7.53 -25.25 19.23
N GLN A 383 -7.39 -24.16 19.98
CA GLN A 383 -6.29 -23.20 19.81
C GLN A 383 -5.02 -23.87 20.32
N TYR A 384 -4.44 -24.63 19.41
CA TYR A 384 -3.13 -25.23 19.52
C TYR A 384 -2.07 -24.11 19.37
N PRO A 385 -1.16 -23.88 20.35
CA PRO A 385 0.00 -22.99 20.15
C PRO A 385 0.76 -23.33 18.86
N PRO A 386 1.51 -22.41 18.24
CA PRO A 386 2.24 -22.71 17.02
C PRO A 386 3.15 -23.92 17.23
N LEU A 387 2.85 -25.00 16.52
CA LEU A 387 3.53 -26.28 16.67
C LEU A 387 4.93 -26.17 16.09
N ASN A 388 5.93 -26.05 16.97
CA ASN A 388 7.34 -26.11 16.61
C ASN A 388 7.93 -27.37 17.23
N LEU A 389 8.22 -28.37 16.41
CA LEU A 389 8.90 -29.59 16.85
C LEU A 389 10.41 -29.39 16.77
N GLY A 390 11.11 -29.63 17.89
CA GLY A 390 12.56 -29.50 17.98
C GLY A 390 12.99 -28.33 18.85
N ASP A 391 14.29 -28.05 18.82
CA ASP A 391 14.94 -27.05 19.66
C ASP A 391 16.01 -26.31 18.83
N PRO A 392 16.62 -25.22 19.34
CA PRO A 392 17.59 -24.44 18.57
C PRO A 392 18.83 -25.25 18.13
N GLU A 393 19.21 -26.29 18.85
CA GLU A 393 20.37 -27.15 18.53
C GLU A 393 19.98 -28.24 17.53
N SER A 394 18.83 -28.89 17.71
CA SER A 394 18.35 -29.92 16.79
C SER A 394 17.75 -29.35 15.50
N GLY A 395 17.21 -28.13 15.52
CA GLY A 395 16.50 -27.43 14.44
C GLY A 395 14.97 -27.61 14.53
N TYR A 396 14.22 -26.57 14.17
CA TYR A 396 12.75 -26.56 14.28
C TYR A 396 12.06 -27.04 12.99
N LEU A 397 11.07 -27.92 13.14
CA LEU A 397 10.00 -28.14 12.17
C LEU A 397 8.78 -27.30 12.58
N THR A 398 8.44 -26.33 11.75
CA THR A 398 7.24 -25.50 11.96
C THR A 398 5.98 -26.22 11.48
N GLU A 399 4.82 -25.72 11.90
CA GLU A 399 3.50 -26.14 11.41
C GLU A 399 3.43 -26.17 9.86
N ALA A 400 4.01 -25.17 9.20
CA ALA A 400 4.06 -25.10 7.74
C ALA A 400 4.92 -26.22 7.11
N ASN A 401 5.98 -26.65 7.79
CA ASN A 401 6.79 -27.78 7.35
C ASN A 401 6.03 -29.10 7.49
N LEU A 402 5.34 -29.31 8.62
CA LEU A 402 4.51 -30.49 8.84
C LEU A 402 3.34 -30.56 7.86
N LEU A 403 2.73 -29.42 7.52
CA LEU A 403 1.72 -29.34 6.48
C LEU A 403 2.29 -29.77 5.12
N SER A 404 3.48 -29.29 4.74
CA SER A 404 4.15 -29.71 3.49
C SER A 404 4.39 -31.23 3.45
N ILE A 405 4.91 -31.80 4.53
CA ILE A 405 5.19 -33.23 4.66
C ILE A 405 3.88 -34.04 4.59
N SER A 406 2.81 -33.55 5.24
CA SER A 406 1.50 -34.23 5.26
C SER A 406 0.92 -34.44 3.86
N LEU A 407 1.16 -33.50 2.93
CA LEU A 407 0.67 -33.58 1.55
C LEU A 407 1.32 -34.72 0.74
N GLN A 408 2.46 -35.24 1.20
CA GLN A 408 3.23 -36.26 0.48
C GLN A 408 3.08 -37.68 1.07
N ILE A 409 2.57 -37.81 2.29
CA ILE A 409 2.40 -39.11 2.97
C ILE A 409 1.30 -39.97 2.32
N GLY A 410 0.15 -39.37 2.01
CA GLY A 410 -0.96 -40.09 1.36
C GLY A 410 -1.47 -41.30 2.15
N GLN A 411 -1.49 -42.49 1.53
CA GLN A 411 -2.09 -43.70 2.12
C GLN A 411 -1.23 -44.35 3.21
N ASP A 412 0.05 -43.99 3.30
CA ASP A 412 1.00 -44.56 4.27
C ASP A 412 0.77 -44.06 5.70
N TRP A 413 -0.14 -43.10 5.88
CA TRP A 413 -0.43 -42.43 7.16
C TRP A 413 -0.69 -43.40 8.31
N ARG A 414 -1.33 -44.54 8.05
CA ARG A 414 -1.71 -45.50 9.09
C ARG A 414 -0.49 -46.29 9.58
N VAL A 415 0.40 -46.66 8.66
CA VAL A 415 1.67 -47.33 8.98
C VAL A 415 2.59 -46.36 9.72
N ILE A 416 2.68 -45.12 9.22
CA ILE A 416 3.45 -44.05 9.86
C ILE A 416 2.91 -43.76 11.26
N GLY A 417 1.60 -43.63 11.43
CA GLY A 417 0.98 -43.40 12.74
C GLY A 417 1.30 -44.50 13.77
N ILE A 418 1.34 -45.76 13.34
CA ILE A 418 1.73 -46.89 14.19
C ILE A 418 3.22 -46.79 14.57
N ASN A 419 4.10 -46.50 13.62
CA ASN A 419 5.53 -46.34 13.87
C ASN A 419 5.85 -45.09 14.71
N LEU A 420 4.97 -44.08 14.69
CA LEU A 420 5.00 -42.92 15.58
C LEU A 420 4.49 -43.23 17.00
N GLY A 421 4.01 -44.45 17.25
CA GLY A 421 3.55 -44.91 18.56
C GLY A 421 2.08 -44.62 18.87
N LEU A 422 1.27 -44.22 17.88
CA LEU A 422 -0.17 -44.04 18.07
C LEU A 422 -0.88 -45.40 18.16
N SER A 423 -1.83 -45.51 19.08
CA SER A 423 -2.65 -46.70 19.25
C SER A 423 -3.66 -46.87 18.11
N TYR A 424 -4.08 -48.11 17.87
CA TYR A 424 -5.14 -48.40 16.89
C TYR A 424 -6.44 -47.63 17.18
N GLN A 425 -6.77 -47.40 18.45
CA GLN A 425 -7.98 -46.66 18.83
C GLN A 425 -7.88 -45.17 18.47
N GLU A 426 -6.70 -44.55 18.60
CA GLU A 426 -6.48 -43.17 18.21
C GLU A 426 -6.55 -43.01 16.69
N LEU A 427 -5.92 -43.94 15.96
CA LEU A 427 -5.96 -43.95 14.49
C LEU A 427 -7.38 -44.15 13.95
N ASP A 428 -8.17 -45.03 14.55
CA ASP A 428 -9.58 -45.23 14.17
C ASP A 428 -10.44 -44.00 14.48
N ARG A 429 -10.19 -43.29 15.58
CA ARG A 429 -10.87 -42.01 15.89
C ARG A 429 -10.55 -40.93 14.87
N ILE A 430 -9.27 -40.78 14.51
CA ILE A 430 -8.82 -39.81 13.50
C ILE A 430 -9.41 -40.14 12.13
N GLN A 431 -9.46 -41.42 11.76
CA GLN A 431 -10.08 -41.89 10.53
C GLN A 431 -11.59 -41.63 10.50
N TYR A 432 -12.29 -41.85 11.63
CA TYR A 432 -13.71 -41.58 11.72
C TYR A 432 -14.03 -40.08 11.56
N LYS A 433 -13.21 -39.22 12.17
CA LYS A 433 -13.35 -37.74 12.11
C LYS A 433 -13.10 -37.18 10.70
N ASN A 434 -12.19 -37.76 9.94
CA ASN A 434 -11.75 -37.24 8.63
C ASN A 434 -12.10 -38.18 7.46
N ARG A 435 -13.25 -38.86 7.54
CA ARG A 435 -13.62 -39.98 6.66
C ARG A 435 -13.60 -39.66 5.16
N ASP A 436 -13.88 -38.41 4.80
CA ASP A 436 -14.02 -37.95 3.41
C ASP A 436 -12.81 -37.16 2.89
N ASN A 437 -11.76 -36.96 3.70
CA ASN A 437 -10.61 -36.15 3.33
C ASN A 437 -9.29 -36.77 3.82
N LEU A 438 -8.61 -37.48 2.92
CA LEU A 438 -7.32 -38.12 3.20
C LEU A 438 -6.25 -37.11 3.63
N GLY A 439 -6.22 -35.91 3.02
CA GLY A 439 -5.25 -34.87 3.37
C GLY A 439 -5.47 -34.34 4.79
N ALA A 440 -6.72 -34.06 5.15
CA ALA A 440 -7.07 -33.66 6.51
C ALA A 440 -6.80 -34.77 7.52
N LEU A 441 -7.03 -36.03 7.14
CA LEU A 441 -6.75 -37.19 7.96
C LEU A 441 -5.26 -37.31 8.28
N VAL A 442 -4.40 -37.24 7.26
CA VAL A 442 -2.94 -37.33 7.43
C VAL A 442 -2.43 -36.18 8.30
N LEU A 443 -2.94 -34.96 8.06
CA LEU A 443 -2.58 -33.78 8.82
C LEU A 443 -3.00 -33.92 10.28
N ASP A 444 -4.23 -34.34 10.55
CA ASP A 444 -4.77 -34.55 11.90
C ASP A 444 -3.97 -35.65 12.64
N MET A 445 -3.52 -36.70 11.94
CA MET A 445 -2.62 -37.71 12.52
C MET A 445 -1.26 -37.13 12.92
N LEU A 446 -0.59 -36.41 12.01
CA LEU A 446 0.72 -35.82 12.30
C LEU A 446 0.65 -34.79 13.41
N PHE A 447 -0.41 -33.97 13.41
CA PHE A 447 -0.62 -32.95 14.43
C PHE A 447 -0.95 -33.62 15.75
N HIS A 448 -1.85 -34.60 15.78
CA HIS A 448 -2.18 -35.34 16.99
C HIS A 448 -0.94 -35.97 17.62
N TRP A 449 -0.09 -36.62 16.83
CA TRP A 449 1.19 -37.11 17.31
C TRP A 449 2.08 -35.97 17.82
N ALA A 450 2.28 -34.92 17.05
CA ALA A 450 3.15 -33.80 17.42
C ALA A 450 2.69 -33.08 18.70
N TRP A 451 1.36 -32.99 18.93
CA TRP A 451 0.75 -32.46 20.15
C TRP A 451 1.00 -33.35 21.37
N THR A 452 1.00 -34.68 21.20
CA THR A 452 1.41 -35.59 22.28
C THR A 452 2.89 -35.48 22.64
N GLN A 453 3.71 -34.86 21.78
CA GLN A 453 5.12 -34.58 22.06
C GLN A 453 5.34 -33.24 22.79
N GLY A 454 4.28 -32.48 23.13
CA GLY A 454 4.34 -31.11 23.66
C GLY A 454 5.09 -30.89 24.98
N ASP A 455 5.60 -31.96 25.60
CA ASP A 455 6.48 -31.92 26.79
C ASP A 455 7.68 -32.89 26.66
N ALA A 456 7.88 -33.50 25.49
CA ALA A 456 8.97 -34.42 25.23
C ALA A 456 10.17 -33.65 24.70
N GLY A 457 11.24 -33.60 25.50
CA GLY A 457 12.50 -32.93 25.19
C GLY A 457 13.23 -33.40 23.91
N PRO A 458 14.55 -33.14 23.81
CA PRO A 458 15.31 -33.23 22.55
C PRO A 458 15.08 -34.55 21.79
N GLY A 459 14.84 -34.46 20.48
CA GLY A 459 14.76 -35.63 19.58
C GLY A 459 13.38 -35.94 18.96
N ALA A 460 12.36 -35.10 19.12
CA ALA A 460 11.05 -35.31 18.46
C ALA A 460 11.18 -35.38 16.92
N VAL A 461 11.99 -34.50 16.33
CA VAL A 461 12.31 -34.49 14.90
C VAL A 461 12.97 -35.80 14.45
N SER A 462 13.91 -36.32 15.26
CA SER A 462 14.59 -37.59 14.97
C SER A 462 13.64 -38.79 15.05
N ARG A 463 12.66 -38.76 15.96
CA ARG A 463 11.60 -39.80 16.03
C ARG A 463 10.69 -39.75 14.81
N LEU A 464 10.35 -38.56 14.32
CA LEU A 464 9.59 -38.41 13.08
C LEU A 464 10.36 -38.97 11.88
N ALA A 465 11.64 -38.62 11.73
CA ALA A 465 12.49 -39.13 10.66
C ALA A 465 12.65 -40.65 10.72
N ALA A 466 12.87 -41.22 11.93
CA ALA A 466 12.96 -42.66 12.12
C ALA A 466 11.65 -43.38 11.74
N ALA A 467 10.50 -42.87 12.16
CA ALA A 467 9.20 -43.43 11.81
C ALA A 467 8.93 -43.37 10.30
N MET A 468 9.39 -42.33 9.61
CA MET A 468 9.31 -42.26 8.13
C MET A 468 10.18 -43.33 7.47
N ILE A 469 11.40 -43.56 7.95
CA ILE A 469 12.30 -44.61 7.44
C ILE A 469 11.70 -46.00 7.66
N GLU A 470 11.19 -46.28 8.87
CA GLU A 470 10.54 -47.56 9.21
C GLU A 470 9.27 -47.81 8.40
N SER A 471 8.60 -46.74 7.96
CA SER A 471 7.42 -46.82 7.08
C SER A 471 7.77 -46.93 5.59
N GLY A 472 9.07 -47.04 5.24
CA GLY A 472 9.52 -47.13 3.85
C GLY A 472 9.58 -45.79 3.09
N ARG A 473 9.37 -44.67 3.78
CA ARG A 473 9.36 -43.30 3.22
C ARG A 473 10.66 -42.56 3.53
N ARG A 474 11.78 -43.08 3.01
CA ARG A 474 13.11 -42.43 3.14
C ARG A 474 13.15 -41.07 2.46
N ASP A 475 12.40 -40.89 1.38
CA ASP A 475 12.18 -39.62 0.68
C ASP A 475 11.76 -38.51 1.65
N LEU A 476 10.77 -38.80 2.51
CA LEU A 476 10.27 -37.83 3.48
C LEU A 476 11.21 -37.63 4.66
N ALA A 477 11.93 -38.68 5.07
CA ALA A 477 12.94 -38.58 6.13
C ALA A 477 14.10 -37.65 5.72
N GLU A 478 14.59 -37.78 4.49
CA GLU A 478 15.62 -36.91 3.92
C GLU A 478 15.12 -35.45 3.82
N GLU A 479 13.88 -35.23 3.37
CA GLU A 479 13.28 -33.87 3.33
C GLU A 479 13.19 -33.25 4.73
N ILE A 480 12.78 -34.03 5.74
CA ILE A 480 12.74 -33.57 7.13
C ILE A 480 14.13 -33.14 7.60
N GLU A 481 15.16 -33.96 7.36
CA GLU A 481 16.54 -33.64 7.74
C GLU A 481 17.06 -32.39 7.03
N ASP A 482 16.76 -32.21 5.75
CA ASP A 482 17.15 -31.04 4.98
C ASP A 482 16.50 -29.75 5.51
N ILE A 483 15.20 -29.78 5.79
CA ILE A 483 14.46 -28.64 6.38
C ILE A 483 15.12 -28.23 7.70
N VAL A 484 15.42 -29.21 8.54
CA VAL A 484 16.01 -29.02 9.87
C VAL A 484 17.44 -28.49 9.77
N ASN A 485 18.25 -29.02 8.84
CA ASN A 485 19.62 -28.56 8.57
C ASN A 485 19.66 -27.12 8.06
N ILE A 486 18.71 -26.73 7.19
CA ILE A 486 18.56 -25.36 6.73
C ILE A 486 18.18 -24.43 7.89
N GLY A 487 17.25 -24.86 8.76
CA GLY A 487 16.86 -24.14 9.97
C GLY A 487 18.05 -23.89 10.91
N ARG A 488 18.81 -24.94 11.23
CA ARG A 488 20.01 -24.87 12.08
C ARG A 488 21.06 -23.92 11.51
N ARG A 489 21.32 -23.98 10.20
CA ARG A 489 22.29 -23.10 9.54
C ARG A 489 21.88 -21.62 9.62
N LYS A 490 20.60 -21.32 9.37
CA LYS A 490 20.06 -19.96 9.51
C LYS A 490 20.15 -19.45 10.95
N TYR A 491 19.90 -20.33 11.92
CA TYR A 491 20.02 -20.00 13.34
C TYR A 491 21.48 -19.69 13.73
N LEU A 492 22.44 -20.52 13.32
CA LEU A 492 23.88 -20.29 13.54
C LEU A 492 24.39 -19.02 12.85
N GLU A 493 23.96 -18.76 11.61
CA GLU A 493 24.27 -17.50 10.91
C GLU A 493 23.65 -16.28 11.61
N SER A 494 22.47 -16.44 12.22
CA SER A 494 21.84 -15.39 13.01
C SER A 494 22.65 -15.09 14.27
N LEU A 495 23.06 -16.13 15.02
CA LEU A 495 23.93 -16.01 16.20
C LEU A 495 25.25 -15.30 15.88
N ARG A 496 25.85 -15.60 14.72
CA ARG A 496 27.05 -14.92 14.20
C ARG A 496 26.82 -13.44 13.94
N ARG A 497 25.68 -13.08 13.34
CA ARG A 497 25.35 -11.67 13.04
C ARG A 497 25.11 -10.83 14.29
N VAL A 498 24.62 -11.44 15.36
CA VAL A 498 24.31 -10.74 16.63
C VAL A 498 25.42 -10.83 17.67
N GLY A 499 26.55 -11.48 17.36
CA GLY A 499 27.72 -11.55 18.23
C GLY A 499 27.52 -12.40 19.50
N LEU A 500 26.57 -13.35 19.47
CA LEU A 500 26.22 -14.24 20.60
C LEU A 500 26.78 -15.66 20.42
N GLU A 501 27.89 -15.85 19.70
CA GLU A 501 28.55 -17.15 19.70
C GLU A 501 29.05 -17.45 21.13
N ALA A 502 28.59 -18.56 21.71
CA ALA A 502 29.28 -19.14 22.85
C ALA A 502 30.67 -19.55 22.37
N GLU A 503 31.72 -19.00 22.98
CA GLU A 503 33.10 -19.46 22.77
C GLU A 503 33.13 -20.97 23.01
N SER A 504 33.20 -21.74 21.93
CA SER A 504 33.51 -23.16 22.03
C SER A 504 34.90 -23.23 22.63
N SER A 505 34.96 -23.69 23.88
CA SER A 505 36.18 -23.98 24.62
C SER A 505 37.20 -24.68 23.73
N SER A 506 38.20 -23.94 23.28
CA SER A 506 39.48 -24.47 22.82
C SER A 506 40.23 -24.98 24.06
N LEU A 507 39.83 -26.14 24.55
CA LEU A 507 40.58 -26.90 25.54
C LEU A 507 41.30 -28.02 24.81
N GLY A 508 42.62 -27.90 24.76
CA GLY A 508 43.53 -28.98 24.45
C GLY A 508 44.30 -28.81 23.16
N GLU A 509 45.42 -28.09 23.21
CA GLU A 509 46.74 -28.70 23.00
C GLU A 509 47.82 -27.62 23.16
N THR A 510 48.40 -27.59 24.36
CA THR A 510 49.79 -27.16 24.54
C THR A 510 50.49 -28.24 25.37
N GLN A 511 51.70 -28.59 24.94
CA GLN A 511 52.69 -29.52 25.51
C GLN A 511 52.63 -30.98 25.02
N GLN A 512 53.39 -31.28 23.96
CA GLN A 512 54.82 -31.62 24.08
C GLN A 512 55.59 -31.28 22.81
#